data_AF-H2ZMK0-F1
#
_entry.id   AF-H2ZMK0-F1
#
_cell.length_a   1.000
_cell.length_b   1.000
_cell.length_c   1.000
_cell.angle_alpha   90.00
_cell.angle_beta   90.00
_cell.angle_gamma   90.00
#
_symmetry.space_group_name_H-M   'P 1'
#
loop_
_entity.id
_entity.type
_entity.pdbx_description
1 polymer ?
#
loop_
_entity_poly.entity_id
_entity_poly.type
_entity_poly.pdbx_seq_one_letter_code
_entity_poly.pdbx_strand_id
1 'polypeptide(L)'
;MDVVKSFNDELSGIYEAKPPISRAKMSSLTKKAIKGIKFYKHIVQSVEKFVQKCRPEYKVPGLYVIDSVVRQSRHQFGAEKDVFMPRLCKNIITTFQHIYKCPEETSRRR
;
A
#
# COMPACT_ATOMS: atom_id res chain seq x y z
N MET A 1 -13.84 -11.84 -8.02
CA MET A 1 -12.39 -11.54 -7.97
C MET A 1 -12.04 -10.19 -8.61
N ASP A 2 -13.02 -9.51 -9.22
CA ASP A 2 -12.80 -8.31 -10.02
C ASP A 2 -12.36 -7.09 -9.21
N VAL A 3 -12.75 -7.00 -7.93
CA VAL A 3 -12.32 -5.90 -7.05
C VAL A 3 -10.82 -6.00 -6.74
N VAL A 4 -10.31 -7.21 -6.49
CA VAL A 4 -8.86 -7.43 -6.26
C VAL A 4 -8.08 -7.17 -7.54
N LYS A 5 -8.59 -7.61 -8.69
CA LYS A 5 -8.00 -7.29 -10.01
C LYS A 5 -7.93 -5.77 -10.22
N SER A 6 -9.04 -5.06 -10.03
CA SER A 6 -9.10 -3.60 -10.18
C SER A 6 -8.14 -2.85 -9.24
N PHE A 7 -7.93 -3.36 -8.02
CA PHE A 7 -6.92 -2.84 -7.10
C PHE A 7 -5.49 -3.12 -7.60
N ASN A 8 -5.22 -4.33 -8.09
CA ASN A 8 -3.90 -4.71 -8.62
C ASN A 8 -3.54 -3.92 -9.89
N ASP A 9 -4.51 -3.66 -10.76
CA ASP A 9 -4.34 -2.84 -11.96
C ASP A 9 -3.95 -1.40 -11.55
N GLU A 10 -4.63 -0.85 -10.55
CA GLU A 10 -4.29 0.48 -10.02
C GLU A 10 -2.90 0.50 -9.36
N LEU A 11 -2.56 -0.55 -8.59
CA LEU A 11 -1.28 -0.70 -7.90
C LEU A 11 -0.13 -0.80 -8.90
N SER A 12 -0.36 -1.49 -10.01
CA SER A 12 0.60 -1.58 -11.12
C SER A 12 0.73 -0.23 -11.84
N GLY A 13 -0.36 0.52 -11.94
CA GLY A 13 -0.37 1.89 -12.47
C GLY A 13 0.48 2.89 -11.67
N ILE A 14 1.03 2.52 -10.51
CA ILE A 14 2.07 3.32 -9.82
C ILE A 14 3.33 3.42 -10.68
N TYR A 15 3.66 2.40 -11.49
CA TYR A 15 4.84 2.41 -12.36
C TYR A 15 4.74 3.36 -13.56
N GLU A 16 3.52 3.79 -13.92
CA GLU A 16 3.28 4.71 -15.04
C GLU A 16 3.83 6.11 -14.77
N ALA A 17 4.01 6.47 -13.50
CA ALA A 17 4.52 7.76 -13.07
C ALA A 17 5.78 7.57 -12.23
N LYS A 18 6.88 8.21 -12.65
CA LYS A 18 8.06 8.31 -11.79
C LYS A 18 7.67 9.05 -10.51
N PRO A 19 8.05 8.56 -9.31
CA PRO A 19 7.75 9.26 -8.06
C PRO A 19 8.16 10.74 -8.12
N PRO A 20 7.37 11.66 -7.53
CA PRO A 20 6.32 11.42 -6.54
C PRO A 20 4.95 11.00 -7.13
N ILE A 21 4.26 10.12 -6.42
CA ILE A 21 2.92 9.65 -6.80
C ILE A 21 1.89 10.74 -6.50
N SER A 22 0.98 10.98 -7.45
CA SER A 22 -0.05 12.01 -7.30
C SER A 22 -1.04 11.65 -6.18
N ARG A 23 -1.56 12.69 -5.50
CA ARG A 23 -2.60 12.54 -4.49
C ARG A 23 -3.85 11.83 -5.05
N ALA A 24 -4.20 12.12 -6.29
CA ALA A 24 -5.34 11.50 -6.98
C ALA A 24 -5.16 9.98 -7.13
N LYS A 25 -3.98 9.52 -7.57
CA LYS A 25 -3.67 8.08 -7.69
C LYS A 25 -3.69 7.41 -6.32
N MET A 26 -3.13 8.03 -5.28
CA MET A 26 -3.16 7.50 -3.91
C MET A 26 -4.60 7.38 -3.37
N SER A 27 -5.45 8.38 -3.62
CA SER A 27 -6.86 8.35 -3.23
C SER A 27 -7.63 7.24 -3.99
N SER A 28 -7.37 7.08 -5.29
CA SER A 28 -7.96 6.01 -6.11
C SER A 28 -7.62 4.62 -5.58
N LEU A 29 -6.33 4.36 -5.29
CA LEU A 29 -5.85 3.13 -4.67
C LEU A 29 -6.56 2.83 -3.36
N THR A 30 -6.62 3.84 -2.49
CA THR A 30 -7.25 3.73 -1.18
C THR A 30 -8.73 3.40 -1.31
N LYS A 31 -9.47 4.11 -2.17
CA LYS A 31 -10.89 3.82 -2.42
C LYS A 31 -11.12 2.40 -2.92
N LYS A 32 -10.28 1.91 -3.85
CA LYS A 32 -10.36 0.54 -4.37
C LYS A 32 -10.08 -0.50 -3.27
N ALA A 33 -9.07 -0.27 -2.42
CA ALA A 33 -8.76 -1.13 -1.29
C ALA A 33 -9.93 -1.23 -0.31
N ILE A 34 -10.52 -0.09 0.07
CA ILE A 34 -11.64 -0.04 1.00
C ILE A 34 -12.90 -0.69 0.42
N LYS A 35 -13.20 -0.46 -0.86
CA LYS A 35 -14.31 -1.14 -1.56
C LYS A 35 -14.11 -2.67 -1.56
N GLY A 36 -12.85 -3.13 -1.59
CA GLY A 36 -12.48 -4.53 -1.55
C GLY A 36 -12.24 -5.12 -0.15
N ILE A 37 -12.70 -4.48 0.93
CA ILE A 37 -12.41 -4.90 2.31
C ILE A 37 -12.73 -6.37 2.59
N LYS A 38 -13.77 -6.97 1.98
CA LYS A 38 -14.06 -8.41 2.11
C LYS A 38 -12.90 -9.32 1.69
N PHE A 39 -12.02 -8.81 0.81
CA PHE A 39 -10.83 -9.48 0.30
C PHE A 39 -9.53 -8.87 0.85
N TYR A 40 -9.56 -8.24 2.05
CA TYR A 40 -8.41 -7.56 2.65
C TYR A 40 -7.12 -8.40 2.67
N LYS A 41 -7.21 -9.72 2.87
CA LYS A 41 -6.06 -10.63 2.83
C LYS A 41 -5.32 -10.57 1.49
N HIS A 42 -6.06 -10.55 0.38
CA HIS A 42 -5.49 -10.46 -0.97
C HIS A 42 -4.93 -9.06 -1.24
N ILE A 43 -5.63 -8.02 -0.81
CA ILE A 43 -5.15 -6.63 -0.95
C ILE A 43 -3.82 -6.45 -0.22
N VAL A 44 -3.74 -6.88 1.05
CA VAL A 44 -2.50 -6.83 1.83
C VAL A 44 -1.40 -7.63 1.15
N GLN A 45 -1.69 -8.86 0.70
CA GLN A 45 -0.70 -9.67 -0.01
C GLN A 45 -0.20 -8.99 -1.30
N SER A 46 -1.07 -8.32 -2.05
CA SER A 46 -0.68 -7.58 -3.25
C SER A 46 0.26 -6.42 -2.91
N VAL A 47 -0.02 -5.68 -1.83
CA VAL A 47 0.85 -4.59 -1.38
C VAL A 47 2.19 -5.11 -0.86
N GLU A 48 2.19 -6.19 -0.06
CA GLU A 48 3.43 -6.84 0.41
C GLU A 48 4.30 -7.31 -0.77
N LYS A 49 3.68 -7.97 -1.77
CA LYS A 49 4.38 -8.40 -2.99
C LYS A 49 4.90 -7.22 -3.81
N PHE A 50 4.13 -6.13 -3.91
CA PHE A 50 4.57 -4.91 -4.57
C PHE A 50 5.81 -4.36 -3.88
N VAL A 51 5.76 -4.15 -2.56
CA VAL A 51 6.89 -3.65 -1.77
C VAL A 51 8.10 -4.58 -1.86
N GLN A 52 7.89 -5.89 -1.91
CA GLN A 52 8.97 -6.87 -2.09
C GLN A 52 9.67 -6.70 -3.46
N LYS A 53 8.90 -6.61 -4.55
CA LYS A 53 9.43 -6.72 -5.93
C LYS A 53 9.68 -5.39 -6.63
N CYS A 54 9.12 -4.28 -6.16
CA CYS A 54 9.24 -2.99 -6.84
C CYS A 54 10.67 -2.45 -6.79
N ARG A 55 11.02 -1.59 -7.75
CA ARG A 55 12.32 -0.89 -7.78
C ARG A 55 12.50 -0.02 -6.53
N PRO A 56 13.74 0.27 -6.09
CA PRO A 56 14.01 1.06 -4.89
C PRO A 56 13.22 2.38 -4.79
N GLU A 57 13.07 3.11 -5.90
CA GLU A 57 12.33 4.37 -5.98
C GLU A 57 10.84 4.26 -5.58
N TYR A 58 10.25 3.06 -5.66
CA TYR A 58 8.84 2.80 -5.32
C TYR A 58 8.63 2.26 -3.90
N LYS A 59 9.69 2.04 -3.11
CA LYS A 59 9.55 1.55 -1.72
C LYS A 59 8.76 2.53 -0.85
N VAL A 60 9.06 3.82 -0.95
CA VAL A 60 8.38 4.87 -0.19
C VAL A 60 6.93 5.07 -0.68
N PRO A 61 6.64 5.13 -1.99
CA PRO A 61 5.27 5.00 -2.49
C PRO A 61 4.50 3.80 -1.95
N GLY A 62 5.13 2.62 -1.88
CA GLY A 62 4.51 1.42 -1.30
C GLY A 62 4.15 1.58 0.18
N LEU A 63 5.02 2.23 0.97
CA LEU A 63 4.71 2.60 2.35
C LEU A 63 3.52 3.57 2.43
N TYR A 64 3.44 4.56 1.54
CA TYR A 64 2.30 5.48 1.51
C TYR A 64 0.97 4.79 1.15
N VAL A 65 1.00 3.74 0.32
CA VAL A 65 -0.19 2.92 0.07
C VAL A 65 -0.64 2.20 1.34
N ILE A 66 0.29 1.55 2.06
CA ILE A 66 -0.02 0.89 3.34
C ILE A 66 -0.68 1.87 4.30
N ASP A 67 -0.03 3.01 4.49
CA ASP A 67 -0.44 4.06 5.39
C ASP A 67 -1.83 4.62 5.03
N SER A 68 -2.05 4.99 3.77
CA SER A 68 -3.32 5.55 3.32
C SER A 68 -4.48 4.56 3.47
N VAL A 69 -4.27 3.28 3.17
CA VAL A 69 -5.29 2.23 3.32
C VAL A 69 -5.67 2.02 4.78
N VAL A 70 -4.67 1.91 5.67
CA VAL A 70 -4.90 1.72 7.11
C VAL A 70 -5.58 2.95 7.71
N ARG A 71 -5.11 4.17 7.41
CA ARG A 71 -5.74 5.40 7.90
C ARG A 71 -7.19 5.50 7.44
N GLN A 72 -7.47 5.23 6.16
CA GLN A 72 -8.84 5.30 5.65
C GLN A 72 -9.74 4.22 6.25
N SER A 73 -9.24 3.01 6.46
CA SER A 73 -10.04 1.94 7.08
C SER A 73 -10.41 2.29 8.51
N ARG A 74 -9.44 2.77 9.30
CA ARG A 74 -9.70 3.22 10.68
C ARG A 74 -10.65 4.40 10.74
N HIS A 75 -10.53 5.36 9.82
CA HIS A 75 -11.43 6.50 9.73
C HIS A 75 -12.87 6.08 9.38
N GLN A 76 -13.04 5.16 8.43
CA GLN A 76 -14.37 4.76 7.94
C GLN A 76 -15.09 3.74 8.81
N PHE A 77 -14.36 2.82 9.46
CA PHE A 77 -14.95 1.71 10.21
C PHE A 77 -14.67 1.77 11.73
N GLY A 78 -13.79 2.67 12.17
CA GLY A 78 -13.27 2.70 13.53
C GLY A 78 -12.04 1.79 13.71
N ALA A 79 -11.25 2.06 14.74
CA ALA A 79 -9.98 1.36 14.98
C ALA A 79 -10.15 -0.15 15.26
N GLU A 80 -11.24 -0.54 15.94
CA GLU A 80 -11.48 -1.94 16.30
C GLU A 80 -11.94 -2.81 15.13
N LYS A 81 -12.52 -2.20 14.09
CA LYS A 81 -13.02 -2.90 12.91
C LYS A 81 -12.03 -2.88 11.73
N ASP A 82 -10.87 -2.25 11.89
CA ASP A 82 -9.82 -2.28 10.88
C ASP A 82 -9.22 -3.70 10.76
N VAL A 83 -9.31 -4.24 9.56
CA VAL A 83 -8.78 -5.57 9.21
C VAL A 83 -7.43 -5.50 8.51
N PHE A 84 -7.01 -4.32 8.04
CA PHE A 84 -5.76 -4.14 7.31
C PHE A 84 -4.57 -4.12 8.24
N MET A 85 -4.58 -3.31 9.32
CA MET A 85 -3.46 -3.25 10.26
C MET A 85 -3.14 -4.62 10.89
N PRO A 86 -4.10 -5.35 11.50
CA PRO A 86 -3.80 -6.65 12.10
C PRO A 86 -3.26 -7.67 11.08
N ARG A 87 -3.68 -7.56 9.81
CA ARG A 87 -3.19 -8.43 8.75
C ARG A 87 -1.76 -8.08 8.33
N LEU A 88 -1.44 -6.80 8.18
CA LEU A 88 -0.11 -6.31 7.86
C LEU A 88 0.90 -6.62 8.97
N CYS A 89 0.49 -6.51 10.25
CA CYS A 89 1.34 -6.83 11.41
C CYS A 89 1.93 -8.24 11.37
N LYS A 90 1.27 -9.20 10.71
CA LYS A 90 1.78 -10.58 10.58
C LYS A 90 3.13 -10.66 9.86
N ASN A 91 3.39 -9.75 8.92
CA ASN A 91 4.62 -9.71 8.14
C ASN A 91 5.31 -8.34 8.20
N ILE A 92 4.97 -7.48 9.16
CA ILE A 92 5.38 -6.07 9.14
C ILE A 92 6.90 -5.92 9.17
N ILE A 93 7.61 -6.75 9.94
CA ILE A 93 9.07 -6.75 9.98
C ILE A 93 9.67 -7.03 8.60
N THR A 94 9.23 -8.11 7.95
CA THR A 94 9.65 -8.48 6.59
C THR A 94 9.29 -7.39 5.59
N THR A 95 8.09 -6.80 5.68
CA THR A 95 7.66 -5.71 4.81
C THR A 95 8.58 -4.51 4.94
N PHE A 96 8.91 -4.09 6.17
CA PHE A 96 9.81 -2.97 6.41
C PHE A 96 11.24 -3.24 5.98
N GLN A 97 11.75 -4.47 6.13
CA GLN A 97 13.06 -4.86 5.58
C GLN A 97 13.15 -4.64 4.05
N HIS A 98 12.05 -4.85 3.32
CA HIS A 98 12.00 -4.52 1.90
C HIS A 98 11.88 -3.02 1.63
N ILE A 99 11.14 -2.28 2.48
CA ILE A 99 11.01 -0.82 2.40
C ILE A 99 12.35 -0.12 2.63
N TYR A 100 13.15 -0.59 3.59
CA TYR A 100 14.46 -0.03 3.92
C TYR A 100 15.49 -0.15 2.79
N LYS A 101 15.21 -0.94 1.74
CA LYS A 101 16.00 -0.97 0.50
C LYS A 101 15.67 0.21 -0.43
N CYS A 102 15.15 1.31 0.11
CA CYS A 102 14.89 2.54 -0.63
C CYS A 102 16.19 3.35 -0.84
N PRO A 103 16.26 4.27 -1.82
CA PRO A 103 17.43 5.11 -2.03
C PRO A 103 17.69 6.03 -0.84
N GLU A 104 18.95 6.16 -0.41
CA GLU A 104 19.36 6.97 0.74
C GLU A 104 18.91 8.44 0.66
N GLU A 105 18.80 8.97 -0.56
CA GLU A 105 18.37 10.35 -0.79
C GLU A 105 16.94 10.61 -0.29
N THR A 106 16.11 9.56 -0.20
CA THR A 106 14.75 9.65 0.35
C THR A 106 14.74 9.56 1.88
N SER A 107 15.76 8.93 2.48
CA SER A 107 15.91 8.78 3.93
C SER A 107 16.43 10.05 4.61
N ARG A 108 17.14 10.91 3.86
CA ARG A 108 17.83 12.12 4.37
C ARG A 108 17.04 13.42 4.24
N ARG A 109 15.85 13.42 3.63
CA ARG A 109 14.96 14.59 3.65
C ARG A 109 14.17 14.60 4.97
N ARG A 110 14.85 14.93 6.06
CA ARG A 110 14.24 15.41 7.31
C ARG A 110 14.39 16.91 7.37
#